data_AF-A0A7R9WDD0-F1
#
_entry.id   AF-A0A7R9WDD0-F1
#
_cell.length_a   1.000
_cell.length_b   1.000
_cell.length_c   1.000
_cell.angle_alpha   90.00
_cell.angle_beta   90.00
_cell.angle_gamma   90.00
#
_symmetry.space_group_name_H-M   'P 1'
#
loop_
_entity.id
_entity.type
_entity.pdbx_description
1 polymer ?
#
loop_
_entity_poly.entity_id
_entity_poly.type
_entity_poly.pdbx_seq_one_letter_code
_entity_poly.pdbx_strand_id
1 'polypeptide(L)'
;EADALRGRPDSIILQNRARARELNGLYAAADRDYAVAISMTSNEVAPFWLRAALVKFQLGDGTESYNLMRRVENRFPEAPEVRAATAAMLQARGEEEGARREFLE
;
A
#
# COMPACT_ATOMS: atom_id res chain seq x y z
N GLU A 1 -23.44 -15.84 21.68
CA GLU A 1 -22.11 -16.02 22.29
C GLU A 1 -20.94 -15.78 21.33
N ALA A 2 -20.97 -16.24 20.07
CA ALA A 2 -19.89 -15.96 19.11
C ALA A 2 -19.67 -14.45 18.79
N ASP A 3 -20.73 -13.65 18.77
CA ASP A 3 -20.61 -12.21 18.49
C ASP A 3 -19.93 -11.41 19.60
N ALA A 4 -19.89 -11.92 20.84
CA ALA A 4 -19.14 -11.30 21.93
C ALA A 4 -17.62 -11.45 21.77
N LEU A 5 -17.17 -12.45 21.00
CA LEU A 5 -15.76 -12.66 20.64
C LEU A 5 -15.37 -11.90 19.37
N ARG A 6 -16.36 -11.45 18.59
CA ARG A 6 -16.13 -10.58 17.42
C ARG A 6 -15.94 -9.16 17.94
N GLY A 7 -14.70 -8.87 18.35
CA GLY A 7 -14.27 -7.50 18.61
C GLY A 7 -14.59 -6.59 17.43
N ARG A 8 -14.75 -5.30 17.70
CA ARG A 8 -14.92 -4.30 16.63
C ARG A 8 -13.76 -4.46 15.63
N PRO A 9 -14.00 -4.21 14.33
CA PRO A 9 -12.91 -4.15 13.35
C PRO A 9 -11.79 -3.28 13.92
N ASP A 10 -10.58 -3.84 13.95
CA ASP A 10 -9.38 -3.18 14.46
C ASP A 10 -8.41 -3.06 13.29
N SER A 11 -7.92 -1.83 13.07
CA SER A 11 -7.08 -1.54 11.91
C SER A 11 -5.75 -2.28 11.99
N ILE A 12 -5.20 -2.52 13.18
CA ILE A 12 -3.96 -3.28 13.40
C ILE A 12 -4.18 -4.75 13.07
N ILE A 13 -5.30 -5.34 13.50
CA ILE A 13 -5.65 -6.72 13.16
C ILE A 13 -5.78 -6.89 11.64
N LEU A 14 -6.46 -5.95 10.97
CA LEU A 14 -6.62 -5.96 9.52
C LEU A 14 -5.28 -5.79 8.80
N GLN A 15 -4.42 -4.88 9.24
CA GLN A 15 -3.07 -4.71 8.69
C GLN A 15 -2.22 -5.99 8.81
N ASN A 16 -2.24 -6.62 9.98
CA ASN A 16 -1.49 -7.85 10.22
C ASN A 16 -2.01 -9.01 9.37
N ARG A 17 -3.34 -9.13 9.25
CA ARG A 17 -3.96 -10.14 8.39
C ARG A 17 -3.69 -9.88 6.91
N ALA A 18 -3.74 -8.62 6.47
CA ALA A 18 -3.37 -8.21 5.13
C ALA A 18 -1.93 -8.59 4.82
N ARG A 19 -1.00 -8.31 5.75
CA ARG A 19 0.41 -8.66 5.62
C ARG A 19 0.62 -10.17 5.52
N ALA A 20 -0.06 -10.95 6.36
CA ALA A 20 0.02 -12.41 6.28
C ALA A 20 -0.50 -12.92 4.92
N ARG A 21 -1.58 -12.35 4.40
CA ARG A 21 -2.13 -12.70 3.08
C ARG A 21 -1.20 -12.31 1.94
N GLU A 22 -0.63 -11.10 1.97
CA GLU A 22 0.38 -10.62 1.02
C GLU A 22 1.56 -11.59 0.95
N LEU A 23 2.13 -11.97 2.09
CA LEU A 23 3.26 -12.90 2.15
C LEU A 23 2.93 -14.31 1.62
N ASN A 24 1.66 -14.69 1.60
CA ASN A 24 1.18 -15.96 1.03
C ASN A 24 0.70 -15.81 -0.43
N GLY A 25 0.94 -14.68 -1.09
CA GLY A 25 0.51 -14.43 -2.47
C GLY A 25 -1.00 -14.21 -2.64
N LEU A 26 -1.75 -14.07 -1.54
CA LEU A 26 -3.20 -13.86 -1.53
C LEU A 26 -3.53 -12.37 -1.74
N TYR A 27 -3.03 -11.77 -2.82
CA TYR A 27 -3.05 -10.32 -3.03
C TYR A 27 -4.45 -9.71 -3.04
N ALA A 28 -5.44 -10.34 -3.69
CA ALA A 28 -6.81 -9.83 -3.70
C ALA A 28 -7.44 -9.81 -2.30
N ALA A 29 -7.09 -10.77 -1.44
CA ALA A 29 -7.57 -10.81 -0.06
C ALA A 29 -6.79 -9.85 0.86
N ALA A 30 -5.51 -9.60 0.55
CA ALA A 30 -4.70 -8.58 1.21
C ALA A 30 -5.21 -7.17 0.89
N ASP A 31 -5.50 -6.88 -0.38
CA ASP A 31 -6.01 -5.57 -0.83
C ASP A 31 -7.31 -5.20 -0.10
N ARG A 32 -8.25 -6.14 0.02
CA ARG A 32 -9.49 -5.92 0.79
C ARG A 32 -9.23 -5.57 2.25
N ASP A 33 -8.31 -6.26 2.91
CA ASP A 33 -7.98 -5.97 4.32
C ASP A 33 -7.28 -4.62 4.46
N TYR A 34 -6.34 -4.31 3.56
CA TYR A 34 -5.65 -3.02 3.54
C TYR A 34 -6.63 -1.87 3.27
N ALA A 35 -7.55 -2.01 2.32
CA ALA A 35 -8.55 -1.00 2.01
C ALA A 35 -9.44 -0.68 3.23
N VAL A 36 -9.89 -1.71 3.96
CA VAL A 36 -10.66 -1.51 5.19
C VAL A 36 -9.78 -0.84 6.26
N ALA A 37 -8.55 -1.31 6.47
CA ALA A 37 -7.65 -0.70 7.44
C ALA A 37 -7.37 0.79 7.13
N ILE A 38 -7.20 1.15 5.85
CA ILE A 38 -7.03 2.54 5.39
C ILE A 38 -8.27 3.37 5.70
N SER A 39 -9.47 2.85 5.42
CA SER A 39 -10.73 3.56 5.72
C SER A 39 -10.93 3.87 7.21
N MET A 40 -10.25 3.12 8.08
CA MET A 40 -10.30 3.29 9.54
C MET A 40 -9.23 4.26 10.07
N THR A 41 -8.22 4.59 9.28
CA THR A 41 -7.27 5.66 9.61
C THR A 41 -7.89 7.00 9.24
N SER A 42 -7.92 7.96 10.17
CA SER A 42 -8.58 9.28 10.03
C SER A 42 -7.89 10.21 9.02
N ASN A 43 -7.70 9.75 7.78
CA ASN A 43 -6.94 10.38 6.71
C ASN A 43 -5.44 10.59 6.99
N GLU A 44 -4.92 10.08 8.11
CA GLU A 44 -3.48 10.08 8.37
C GLU A 44 -2.81 8.94 7.60
N VAL A 45 -1.96 9.31 6.65
CA VAL A 45 -1.17 8.34 5.86
C VAL A 45 -0.19 7.64 6.79
N ALA A 46 -0.36 6.33 6.94
CA ALA A 46 0.44 5.49 7.82
C ALA A 46 1.43 4.62 7.01
N PRO A 47 2.56 4.18 7.59
CA PRO A 47 3.59 3.42 6.86
C PRO A 47 3.10 2.16 6.15
N PHE A 48 2.04 1.50 6.63
CA PHE A 48 1.49 0.30 5.98
C PHE A 48 0.87 0.56 4.61
N TRP A 49 0.55 1.83 4.28
CA TRP A 49 -0.03 2.21 3.00
C TRP A 49 0.93 1.95 1.83
N LEU A 50 2.25 1.98 2.06
CA LEU A 50 3.27 1.57 1.10
C LEU A 50 2.99 0.14 0.59
N ARG A 51 2.74 -0.80 1.52
CA ARG A 51 2.43 -2.19 1.19
C ARG A 51 1.08 -2.32 0.49
N ALA A 52 0.08 -1.57 0.94
CA ALA A 52 -1.22 -1.54 0.27
C ALA A 52 -1.09 -1.12 -1.20
N ALA A 53 -0.29 -0.09 -1.50
CA ALA A 53 -0.01 0.32 -2.87
C ALA A 53 0.73 -0.77 -3.66
N LEU A 54 1.76 -1.39 -3.09
CA LEU A 54 2.48 -2.50 -3.74
C LEU A 54 1.57 -3.72 -4.02
N VAL A 55 0.62 -4.02 -3.15
CA VAL A 55 -0.37 -5.08 -3.40
C VAL A 55 -1.26 -4.73 -4.59
N LYS A 56 -1.70 -3.47 -4.72
CA LYS A 56 -2.46 -3.00 -5.90
C LYS A 56 -1.64 -3.11 -7.18
N PHE A 57 -0.36 -2.73 -7.11
CA PHE A 57 0.57 -2.89 -8.23
C PHE A 57 0.66 -4.35 -8.69
N GLN A 58 0.80 -5.27 -7.73
CA GLN A 58 0.88 -6.70 -8.00
C GLN A 58 -0.41 -7.28 -8.61
N LEU A 59 -1.56 -6.66 -8.32
CA LEU A 59 -2.85 -7.01 -8.93
C LEU A 59 -3.04 -6.42 -10.34
N GLY A 60 -2.09 -5.62 -10.83
CA GLY A 60 -2.17 -4.93 -12.12
C GLY A 60 -2.99 -3.63 -12.08
N ASP A 61 -3.41 -3.18 -10.89
CA ASP A 61 -4.12 -1.91 -10.72
C ASP A 61 -3.13 -0.73 -10.63
N GLY A 62 -2.44 -0.47 -11.74
CA GLY A 62 -1.34 0.50 -11.80
C GLY A 62 -1.76 1.92 -11.46
N THR A 63 -2.98 2.33 -11.83
CA THR A 63 -3.49 3.68 -11.55
C THR A 63 -3.76 3.89 -10.07
N GLU A 64 -4.54 3.02 -9.43
CA GLU A 64 -4.83 3.16 -8.00
C GLU A 64 -3.60 2.93 -7.15
N SER A 65 -2.75 1.98 -7.55
CA SER A 65 -1.44 1.78 -6.93
C SER A 65 -0.61 3.05 -6.91
N TYR A 66 -0.45 3.70 -8.06
CA TYR A 66 0.35 4.92 -8.18
C TYR A 66 -0.28 6.10 -7.41
N ASN A 67 -1.60 6.28 -7.50
CA ASN A 67 -2.31 7.31 -6.75
C ASN A 67 -2.11 7.15 -5.24
N LEU A 68 -2.18 5.91 -4.74
CA LEU A 68 -1.93 5.62 -3.33
C LEU A 68 -0.45 5.85 -2.98
N MET A 69 0.48 5.44 -3.84
CA MET A 69 1.91 5.65 -3.65
C MET A 69 2.27 7.14 -3.54
N ARG A 70 1.71 8.00 -4.39
CA ARG A 70 1.91 9.46 -4.32
C ARG A 70 1.49 10.05 -2.98
N ARG A 71 0.45 9.50 -2.34
CA ARG A 71 0.05 9.94 -0.98
C ARG A 71 1.07 9.52 0.07
N VAL A 72 1.66 8.33 -0.07
CA VAL A 72 2.74 7.84 0.81
C VAL A 72 3.99 8.69 0.64
N GLU A 73 4.40 8.94 -0.60
CA GLU A 73 5.56 9.77 -0.94
C GLU A 73 5.44 11.20 -0.41
N ASN A 74 4.27 11.84 -0.59
CA ASN A 74 4.03 13.18 -0.03
C ASN A 74 4.22 13.23 1.50
N ARG A 75 3.97 12.12 2.21
CA ARG A 75 4.12 12.03 3.66
C ARG A 75 5.53 11.62 4.09
N PHE A 76 6.20 10.79 3.29
CA PHE A 76 7.49 10.16 3.58
C PHE A 76 8.46 10.27 2.38
N PRO A 77 8.81 11.49 1.93
CA PRO A 77 9.58 11.69 0.69
C PRO A 77 11.04 11.21 0.80
N GLU A 78 11.57 11.19 2.02
CA GLU A 78 12.96 10.79 2.30
C GLU A 78 13.11 9.28 2.54
N ALA A 79 12.01 8.52 2.57
CA ALA A 79 12.07 7.08 2.80
C ALA A 79 12.57 6.36 1.54
N PRO A 80 13.73 5.68 1.57
CA PRO A 80 14.32 5.06 0.39
C PRO A 80 13.40 4.01 -0.25
N GLU A 81 12.68 3.23 0.55
CA GLU A 81 11.71 2.26 0.07
C GLU A 81 10.51 2.89 -0.66
N VAL A 82 10.16 4.13 -0.33
CA VAL A 82 9.08 4.86 -1.01
C VAL A 82 9.57 5.36 -2.36
N ARG A 83 10.75 5.99 -2.42
CA ARG A 83 11.37 6.42 -3.69
C ARG A 83 11.56 5.24 -4.66
N ALA A 84 12.10 4.12 -4.16
CA ALA A 84 12.27 2.91 -4.96
C ALA A 84 10.94 2.36 -5.51
N ALA A 85 9.88 2.38 -4.69
CA ALA A 85 8.57 1.92 -5.12
C ALA A 85 7.92 2.88 -6.14
N THR A 86 8.00 4.20 -5.93
CA THR A 86 7.52 5.21 -6.89
C THR A 86 8.25 5.06 -8.22
N ALA A 87 9.58 4.95 -8.22
CA ALA A 87 10.39 4.75 -9.42
C ALA A 87 9.99 3.49 -10.20
N ALA A 88 9.77 2.36 -9.50
CA ALA A 88 9.30 1.13 -10.15
C ALA A 88 7.93 1.30 -10.82
N MET A 89 7.01 2.04 -10.19
CA MET A 89 5.69 2.33 -10.77
C MET A 89 5.77 3.28 -11.96
N LEU A 90 6.64 4.30 -11.92
CA LEU A 90 6.91 5.19 -13.04
C LEU A 90 7.46 4.41 -14.24
N GLN A 91 8.42 3.52 -14.01
CA GLN A 91 8.99 2.66 -15.05
C GLN A 91 7.90 1.78 -15.69
N ALA A 92 7.04 1.16 -14.88
CA ALA A 92 5.94 0.33 -15.37
C ALA A 92 4.90 1.10 -16.20
N ARG A 93 4.83 2.43 -16.04
CA ARG A 93 3.99 3.34 -16.83
C ARG A 93 4.67 3.87 -18.09
N GLY A 94 5.95 3.52 -18.32
CA GLY A 94 6.75 4.03 -19.43
C GLY A 94 7.37 5.41 -19.18
N GLU A 95 7.32 5.92 -17.94
CA GLU A 95 7.86 7.22 -17.55
C GLU A 95 9.34 7.08 -17.11
N GLU A 96 10.21 6.61 -18.01
CA GLU A 96 11.59 6.19 -17.71
C GLU A 96 12.47 7.32 -17.14
N GLU A 97 12.40 8.52 -17.71
CA GLU A 97 13.15 9.68 -17.19
C GLU A 97 12.71 10.05 -15.77
N GLY A 98 11.40 9.98 -15.51
CA GLY A 98 10.84 10.22 -14.18
C GLY A 98 11.30 9.18 -13.17
N ALA A 99 11.23 7.89 -13.55
CA ALA A 99 11.68 6.78 -12.72
C ALA A 99 13.16 6.91 -12.34
N ARG A 100 14.01 7.28 -13.30
CA ARG A 100 15.44 7.46 -13.07
C ARG A 100 15.72 8.61 -12.11
N ARG A 101 15.04 9.74 -12.28
CA ARG A 101 15.17 10.91 -11.38
C ARG A 101 14.78 10.53 -9.97
N GLU A 102 13.60 9.93 -9.81
CA GLU A 102 13.04 9.54 -8.51
C GLU A 102 13.95 8.57 -7.73
N PHE A 103 14.66 7.69 -8.43
CA PHE A 103 15.52 6.70 -7.79
C PHE A 103 16.93 7.19 -7.44
N LEU A 104 17.48 8.15 -8.21
CA LEU A 104 18.89 8.54 -8.13
C LEU A 104 19.12 9.90 -7.48
N GLU A 105 18.10 10.75 -7.41
CA GLU A 105 18.14 12.11 -6.84
C GLU A 105 17.32 12.18 -5.54
#